data_AF-A0A0L9V176-F1
#
_entry.id   AF-A0A0L9V176-F1
#
_cell.length_a   1.000
_cell.length_b   1.000
_cell.length_c   1.000
_cell.angle_alpha   90.00
_cell.angle_beta   90.00
_cell.angle_gamma   90.00
#
_symmetry.space_group_name_H-M   'P 1'
#
loop_
_entity.id
_entity.type
_entity.pdbx_description
1 polymer ?
#
loop_
_entity_poly.entity_id
_entity_poly.type
_entity_poly.pdbx_seq_one_letter_code
_entity_poly.pdbx_strand_id
1 'polypeptide(L)'
;MQRLKALLPQTRASLRTIYSYHRAFSAQPNYAERDDDDSQEQILVEGRAKSRAAILNRPASLNSLNASMVGRLKRLYDSWEENSDIGFVLMKGSGRAFCSGADVLRLYHTLNEGNADEAEQFFKTLYSFVYLQGTYLKPHVAILDGITMGCGSGISLPGMFRVVTDKTFFSHPEAQIGFHPDAGASYILSRLPGYLGEYLALTGDKLNGVEMIACGLATHYSLNARLPLLEEQLGKLITDKPSVVEASLAQYGDIVYPDKGSVLHRIDTIDRCFSHDTVEEIIEALEKEAVESYDNWCSTTLRRIREASPLSLKVILRSIREGRFETLDKCLVREYRMSIRGISKNVSSDFFEGVRARMVDKDFAPKWDPPSLKEISEDVVEYYFSPLESELVLPTALREPYM
;
A
#
# COMPACT_ATOMS: atom_id res chain seq x y z
N MET A 1 -71.48 66.55 15.29
CA MET A 1 -70.88 66.91 16.59
C MET A 1 -69.37 66.76 16.47
N GLN A 2 -68.66 67.88 16.37
CA GLN A 2 -67.20 68.01 16.31
C GLN A 2 -66.60 67.95 17.72
N ARG A 3 -65.35 67.47 17.87
CA ARG A 3 -64.23 68.28 18.39
C ARG A 3 -62.87 67.56 18.31
N LEU A 4 -61.92 68.29 17.74
CA LEU A 4 -60.47 68.09 17.75
C LEU A 4 -59.87 68.06 19.17
N LYS A 5 -58.67 67.46 19.32
CA LYS A 5 -57.44 68.20 19.67
C LYS A 5 -56.18 67.33 19.54
N ALA A 6 -55.24 67.84 18.74
CA ALA A 6 -53.82 67.50 18.77
C ALA A 6 -53.10 68.30 19.87
N LEU A 7 -51.94 67.80 20.34
CA LEU A 7 -50.75 68.57 20.77
C LEU A 7 -49.59 67.61 21.18
N LEU A 8 -48.43 67.79 20.53
CA LEU A 8 -47.05 67.33 20.86
C LEU A 8 -46.42 68.23 21.96
N PRO A 9 -45.11 68.17 22.37
CA PRO A 9 -43.99 67.19 22.18
C PRO A 9 -43.18 66.87 23.49
N GLN A 10 -42.14 66.01 23.44
CA GLN A 10 -40.73 66.31 23.84
C GLN A 10 -39.86 65.04 24.11
N THR A 11 -38.71 64.97 23.39
CA THR A 11 -37.33 64.53 23.78
C THR A 11 -37.10 63.19 24.53
N ARG A 12 -36.09 62.35 24.29
CA ARG A 12 -34.67 62.58 23.95
C ARG A 12 -33.97 61.24 23.63
N ALA A 13 -33.10 61.26 22.62
CA ALA A 13 -31.82 60.55 22.45
C ALA A 13 -31.68 59.05 22.83
N SER A 14 -31.47 58.20 21.82
CA SER A 14 -30.67 56.97 21.94
C SER A 14 -29.21 57.25 21.56
N LEU A 15 -28.30 56.80 22.43
CA LEU A 15 -26.86 56.97 22.31
C LEU A 15 -26.27 56.06 21.22
N ARG A 16 -25.55 56.65 20.27
CA ARG A 16 -24.43 56.02 19.57
C ARG A 16 -23.15 56.33 20.36
N THR A 17 -22.21 55.37 20.42
CA THR A 17 -20.76 55.57 20.15
C THR A 17 -19.98 54.30 20.55
N ILE A 18 -19.51 53.53 19.55
CA ILE A 18 -18.12 53.29 19.11
C ILE A 18 -17.34 52.29 19.99
N TYR A 19 -16.92 51.18 19.37
CA TYR A 19 -15.54 50.70 19.50
C TYR A 19 -14.98 50.28 18.14
N SER A 20 -13.73 50.66 17.98
CA SER A 20 -12.87 50.77 16.79
C SER A 20 -12.54 49.45 16.09
N TYR A 21 -12.60 49.48 14.76
CA TYR A 21 -11.91 48.54 13.89
C TYR A 21 -10.40 48.84 13.90
N HIS A 22 -9.60 47.95 14.47
CA HIS A 22 -8.19 47.83 14.10
C HIS A 22 -8.06 46.68 13.09
N ARG A 23 -7.87 47.03 11.81
CA ARG A 23 -7.35 46.12 10.80
C ARG A 23 -5.87 45.87 11.11
N ALA A 24 -5.52 44.66 11.51
CA ALA A 24 -4.18 44.15 11.33
C ALA A 24 -4.13 43.42 9.98
N PHE A 25 -3.35 43.96 9.05
CA PHE A 25 -2.93 43.25 7.85
C PHE A 25 -1.91 42.19 8.27
N SER A 26 -2.26 40.91 8.18
CA SER A 26 -1.27 39.84 8.03
C SER A 26 -1.69 38.98 6.84
N ALA A 27 -1.01 39.20 5.72
CA ALA A 27 -1.05 38.28 4.59
C ALA A 27 -0.30 37.01 4.99
N GLN A 28 -1.03 35.92 5.20
CA GLN A 28 -0.46 34.57 5.07
C GLN A 28 -1.28 33.79 4.05
N PRO A 29 -0.63 33.06 3.13
CA PRO A 29 -1.32 32.30 2.11
C PRO A 29 -2.01 31.10 2.75
N ASN A 30 -3.32 30.99 2.51
CA ASN A 30 -4.22 30.01 3.10
C ASN A 30 -4.19 28.68 2.31
N TYR A 31 -3.07 27.96 2.36
CA TYR A 31 -2.90 26.65 1.70
C TYR A 31 -2.61 25.48 2.65
N ALA A 32 -2.58 25.69 3.97
CA ALA A 32 -2.17 24.64 4.92
C ALA A 32 -3.30 24.04 5.78
N GLU A 33 -4.44 24.72 5.97
CA GLU A 33 -5.45 24.25 6.94
C GLU A 33 -6.43 23.19 6.37
N ARG A 34 -6.67 23.16 5.05
CA ARG A 34 -7.63 22.19 4.46
C ARG A 34 -7.08 20.78 4.30
N ASP A 35 -5.81 20.63 3.92
CA ASP A 35 -5.20 19.30 3.73
C ASP A 35 -4.94 18.57 5.05
N ASP A 36 -4.67 19.31 6.12
CA ASP A 36 -4.38 18.69 7.42
C ASP A 36 -5.66 18.16 8.09
N ASP A 37 -6.82 18.79 7.87
CA ASP A 37 -8.14 18.36 8.36
C ASP A 37 -8.66 17.11 7.61
N ASP A 38 -8.55 17.10 6.28
CA ASP A 38 -8.92 15.91 5.47
C ASP A 38 -7.99 14.71 5.78
N SER A 39 -6.70 14.96 6.06
CA SER A 39 -5.80 13.92 6.55
C SER A 39 -6.22 13.37 7.92
N GLN A 40 -6.78 14.21 8.79
CA GLN A 40 -7.26 13.84 10.13
C GLN A 40 -8.40 12.86 10.10
N GLU A 41 -9.32 13.05 9.15
CA GLU A 41 -10.45 12.15 8.97
C GLU A 41 -10.03 10.86 8.24
N GLN A 42 -9.02 10.91 7.38
CA GLN A 42 -8.55 9.76 6.57
C GLN A 42 -7.63 8.80 7.33
N ILE A 43 -6.89 9.26 8.34
CA ILE A 43 -6.12 8.41 9.26
C ILE A 43 -6.47 8.78 10.70
N LEU A 44 -7.32 7.95 11.32
CA LEU A 44 -7.71 8.13 12.72
C LEU A 44 -6.59 7.63 13.63
N VAL A 45 -6.47 8.25 14.80
CA VAL A 45 -5.52 7.86 15.83
C VAL A 45 -6.28 7.44 17.07
N GLU A 46 -6.06 6.21 17.53
CA GLU A 46 -6.57 5.74 18.81
C GLU A 46 -5.41 5.61 19.81
N GLY A 47 -5.57 6.22 20.99
CA GLY A 47 -4.59 6.18 22.07
C GLY A 47 -5.03 5.27 23.21
N ARG A 48 -4.17 4.33 23.58
CA ARG A 48 -4.27 3.55 24.83
C ARG A 48 -3.08 3.85 25.73
N ALA A 49 -2.99 3.16 26.88
CA ALA A 49 -1.99 3.46 27.91
C ALA A 49 -0.54 3.48 27.37
N LYS A 50 -0.11 2.40 26.71
CA LYS A 50 1.23 2.28 26.09
C LYS A 50 1.21 2.03 24.59
N SER A 51 0.06 2.12 23.93
CA SER A 51 -0.04 1.90 22.49
C SER A 51 -0.74 3.03 21.75
N ARG A 52 -0.38 3.17 20.47
CA ARG A 52 -1.06 4.03 19.50
C ARG A 52 -1.46 3.20 18.30
N ALA A 53 -2.69 3.40 17.81
CA ALA A 53 -3.16 2.77 16.60
C ALA A 53 -3.39 3.82 15.50
N ALA A 54 -2.81 3.59 14.32
CA ALA A 54 -3.16 4.29 13.09
C ALA A 54 -4.25 3.49 12.36
N ILE A 55 -5.41 4.12 12.13
CA ILE A 55 -6.56 3.48 11.50
C ILE A 55 -6.79 4.11 10.13
N LEU A 56 -6.62 3.33 9.06
CA LEU A 56 -6.90 3.77 7.69
C LEU A 56 -8.42 3.92 7.52
N ASN A 57 -8.89 5.14 7.25
CA ASN A 57 -10.31 5.51 7.32
C ASN A 57 -10.84 6.12 6.02
N ARG A 58 -10.70 5.37 4.93
CA ARG A 58 -11.36 5.62 3.64
C ARG A 58 -12.10 4.37 3.16
N PRO A 59 -13.09 3.85 3.92
CA PRO A 59 -13.71 2.56 3.63
C PRO A 59 -14.42 2.53 2.27
N ALA A 60 -14.93 3.67 1.79
CA ALA A 60 -15.56 3.81 0.47
C ALA A 60 -14.60 3.53 -0.69
N SER A 61 -13.30 3.84 -0.52
CA SER A 61 -12.24 3.58 -1.49
C SER A 61 -11.33 2.41 -1.07
N LEU A 62 -11.83 1.53 -0.18
CA LEU A 62 -11.07 0.36 0.32
C LEU A 62 -9.74 0.73 0.98
N ASN A 63 -9.69 1.90 1.62
CA ASN A 63 -8.51 2.44 2.27
C ASN A 63 -7.32 2.58 1.32
N SER A 64 -7.58 2.94 0.06
CA SER A 64 -6.53 3.29 -0.91
C SER A 64 -5.68 4.48 -0.44
N LEU A 65 -4.37 4.38 -0.60
CA LEU A 65 -3.40 5.36 -0.11
C LEU A 65 -3.26 6.54 -1.08
N ASN A 66 -3.38 7.76 -0.54
CA ASN A 66 -3.05 9.00 -1.23
C ASN A 66 -1.88 9.72 -0.53
N ALA A 67 -1.37 10.80 -1.12
CA ALA A 67 -0.23 11.54 -0.59
C ALA A 67 -0.46 12.09 0.83
N SER A 68 -1.68 12.57 1.12
CA SER A 68 -2.04 13.09 2.44
C SER A 68 -1.96 12.02 3.52
N MET A 69 -2.55 10.85 3.26
CA MET A 69 -2.51 9.69 4.16
C MET A 69 -1.08 9.24 4.47
N VAL A 70 -0.26 9.05 3.43
CA VAL A 70 1.13 8.59 3.57
C VAL A 70 1.97 9.62 4.30
N GLY A 71 1.84 10.90 3.96
CA GLY A 71 2.53 11.98 4.67
C GLY A 71 2.16 12.06 6.14
N ARG A 72 0.88 11.87 6.47
CA ARG A 72 0.41 11.81 7.86
C ARG A 72 0.91 10.59 8.61
N LEU A 73 0.84 9.39 8.00
CA LEU A 73 1.37 8.17 8.59
C LEU A 73 2.85 8.33 8.94
N LYS A 74 3.64 8.91 8.03
CA LYS A 74 5.05 9.20 8.27
C LYS A 74 5.24 10.12 9.48
N ARG A 75 4.55 11.25 9.53
CA ARG A 75 4.62 12.20 10.68
C ARG A 75 4.27 11.53 12.00
N LEU A 76 3.21 10.71 12.01
CA LEU A 76 2.78 9.98 13.20
C LEU A 76 3.86 9.00 13.66
N TYR A 77 4.38 8.18 12.76
CA TYR A 77 5.37 7.16 13.10
C TYR A 77 6.70 7.77 13.54
N ASP A 78 7.17 8.84 12.89
CA ASP A 78 8.34 9.61 13.34
C ASP A 78 8.11 10.10 14.79
N SER A 79 6.96 10.72 15.07
CA SER A 79 6.64 11.24 16.42
C SER A 79 6.48 10.14 17.47
N TRP A 80 5.94 8.99 17.08
CA TRP A 80 5.69 7.88 18.00
C TRP A 80 6.96 7.12 18.34
N GLU A 81 7.95 7.10 17.45
CA GLU A 81 9.26 6.47 17.69
C GLU A 81 9.99 7.19 18.83
N GLU A 82 10.00 8.53 18.83
CA GLU A 82 10.70 9.34 19.83
C GLU A 82 9.98 9.40 21.19
N ASN A 83 8.70 9.09 21.25
CA ASN A 83 7.90 9.26 22.46
C ASN A 83 8.03 8.07 23.43
N SER A 84 8.70 8.25 24.58
CA SER A 84 8.89 7.21 25.60
C SER A 84 7.60 6.68 26.26
N ASP A 85 6.48 7.40 26.14
CA ASP A 85 5.19 6.94 26.64
C ASP A 85 4.55 5.88 25.74
N ILE A 86 5.01 5.74 24.50
CA ILE A 86 4.50 4.75 23.55
C ILE A 86 5.46 3.55 23.54
N GLY A 87 4.95 2.40 23.97
CA GLY A 87 5.69 1.13 23.97
C GLY A 87 5.59 0.35 22.67
N PHE A 88 4.46 0.43 21.96
CA PHE A 88 4.27 -0.21 20.65
C PHE A 88 3.18 0.48 19.82
N VAL A 89 3.17 0.20 18.51
CA VAL A 89 2.25 0.81 17.55
C VAL A 89 1.42 -0.25 16.83
N LEU A 90 0.19 0.10 16.46
CA LEU A 90 -0.71 -0.74 15.69
C LEU A 90 -1.12 -0.04 14.40
N MET A 91 -1.37 -0.81 13.36
CA MET A 91 -2.00 -0.34 12.13
C MET A 91 -3.17 -1.25 11.76
N LYS A 92 -4.32 -0.66 11.42
CA LYS A 92 -5.50 -1.40 10.93
C LYS A 92 -6.30 -0.58 9.92
N GLY A 93 -7.15 -1.25 9.15
CA GLY A 93 -8.11 -0.60 8.25
C GLY A 93 -9.51 -0.54 8.86
N SER A 94 -10.27 0.46 8.44
CA SER A 94 -11.72 0.53 8.70
C SER A 94 -12.51 -0.21 7.61
N GLY A 95 -13.67 -0.76 7.98
CA GLY A 95 -14.58 -1.38 7.02
C GLY A 95 -14.10 -2.76 6.55
N ARG A 96 -14.18 -3.01 5.24
CA ARG A 96 -13.97 -4.36 4.64
C ARG A 96 -12.56 -4.62 4.10
N ALA A 97 -11.66 -3.65 4.23
CA ALA A 97 -10.31 -3.72 3.67
C ALA A 97 -9.32 -3.20 4.70
N PHE A 98 -8.14 -3.82 4.75
CA PHE A 98 -7.00 -3.20 5.40
C PHE A 98 -6.55 -2.02 4.55
N CYS A 99 -6.05 -2.31 3.35
CA CYS A 99 -5.60 -1.33 2.36
C CYS A 99 -5.55 -1.97 0.96
N SER A 100 -6.22 -1.37 -0.03
CA SER A 100 -6.24 -1.86 -1.41
C SER A 100 -5.08 -1.35 -2.29
N GLY A 101 -4.02 -0.79 -1.69
CA GLY A 101 -2.88 -0.23 -2.42
C GLY A 101 -3.01 1.27 -2.69
N ALA A 102 -2.30 1.77 -3.70
CA ALA A 102 -2.29 3.19 -4.04
C ALA A 102 -3.62 3.63 -4.67
N ASP A 103 -3.98 4.89 -4.49
CA ASP A 103 -5.11 5.53 -5.18
C ASP A 103 -4.74 5.79 -6.65
N VAL A 104 -4.68 4.72 -7.44
CA VAL A 104 -4.22 4.75 -8.85
C VAL A 104 -5.09 5.63 -9.75
N LEU A 105 -6.38 5.81 -9.41
CA LEU A 105 -7.27 6.73 -10.10
C LEU A 105 -6.84 8.17 -9.88
N ARG A 106 -6.56 8.56 -8.62
CA ARG A 106 -6.03 9.88 -8.31
C ARG A 106 -4.69 10.10 -9.00
N LEU A 107 -3.79 9.12 -8.94
CA LEU A 107 -2.49 9.18 -9.61
C LEU A 107 -2.62 9.39 -11.13
N TYR A 108 -3.53 8.65 -11.78
CA TYR A 108 -3.82 8.80 -13.21
C TYR A 108 -4.31 10.20 -13.58
N HIS A 109 -5.21 10.79 -12.77
CA HIS A 109 -5.69 12.15 -13.00
C HIS A 109 -4.59 13.18 -12.79
N THR A 110 -3.85 13.12 -11.68
CA THR A 110 -2.70 14.00 -11.38
C THR A 110 -1.68 13.99 -12.52
N LEU A 111 -1.35 12.81 -13.05
CA LEU A 111 -0.39 12.69 -14.15
C LEU A 111 -0.92 13.25 -15.47
N ASN A 112 -2.21 13.08 -15.78
CA ASN A 112 -2.81 13.64 -16.99
C ASN A 112 -3.00 15.16 -16.92
N GLU A 113 -3.05 15.73 -15.72
CA GLU A 113 -3.01 17.18 -15.49
C GLU A 113 -1.60 17.77 -15.60
N GLY A 114 -0.58 16.93 -15.77
CA GLY A 114 0.82 17.35 -15.90
C GLY A 114 1.54 17.55 -14.57
N ASN A 115 0.94 17.12 -13.44
CA ASN A 115 1.49 17.30 -12.10
C ASN A 115 2.40 16.12 -11.70
N ALA A 116 3.42 15.84 -12.53
CA ALA A 116 4.34 14.71 -12.31
C ALA A 116 5.10 14.82 -10.97
N ASP A 117 5.42 16.04 -10.53
CA ASP A 117 6.12 16.28 -9.25
C ASP A 117 5.30 15.80 -8.04
N GLU A 118 3.96 15.91 -8.08
CA GLU A 118 3.10 15.41 -7.00
C GLU A 118 3.13 13.88 -6.92
N ALA A 119 3.14 13.22 -8.09
CA ALA A 119 3.27 11.77 -8.19
C ALA A 119 4.64 11.28 -7.69
N GLU A 120 5.72 11.97 -8.07
CA GLU A 120 7.07 11.67 -7.58
C GLU A 120 7.14 11.80 -6.05
N GLN A 121 6.61 12.91 -5.51
CA GLN A 121 6.60 13.14 -4.07
C GLN A 121 5.76 12.09 -3.32
N PHE A 122 4.67 11.60 -3.91
CA PHE A 122 3.89 10.48 -3.36
C PHE A 122 4.76 9.23 -3.20
N PHE A 123 5.41 8.76 -4.27
CA PHE A 123 6.26 7.55 -4.22
C PHE A 123 7.44 7.73 -3.27
N LYS A 124 8.09 8.91 -3.30
CA LYS A 124 9.21 9.23 -2.40
C LYS A 124 8.81 9.15 -0.94
N THR A 125 7.65 9.72 -0.59
CA THR A 125 7.13 9.69 0.79
C THR A 125 6.70 8.28 1.18
N LEU A 126 6.05 7.55 0.27
CA LEU A 126 5.61 6.17 0.50
C LEU A 126 6.79 5.25 0.78
N TYR A 127 7.84 5.27 -0.04
CA TYR A 127 8.96 4.34 0.13
C TYR A 127 9.83 4.72 1.33
N SER A 128 9.94 6.02 1.62
CA SER A 128 10.55 6.48 2.87
C SER A 128 9.77 5.97 4.10
N PHE A 129 8.43 5.92 4.02
CA PHE A 129 7.59 5.39 5.09
C PHE A 129 7.70 3.86 5.22
N VAL A 130 7.72 3.13 4.11
CA VAL A 130 7.95 1.67 4.10
C VAL A 130 9.30 1.33 4.72
N TYR A 131 10.35 2.09 4.37
CA TYR A 131 11.67 1.93 4.98
C TYR A 131 11.66 2.23 6.48
N LEU A 132 11.03 3.33 6.90
CA LEU A 132 10.82 3.66 8.31
C LEU A 132 10.15 2.49 9.04
N GLN A 133 9.15 1.87 8.44
CA GLN A 133 8.44 0.76 9.06
C GLN A 133 9.29 -0.51 9.17
N GLY A 134 10.09 -0.84 8.15
CA GLY A 134 11.02 -1.97 8.19
C GLY A 134 12.19 -1.79 9.18
N THR A 135 12.46 -0.54 9.57
CA THR A 135 13.55 -0.15 10.46
C THR A 135 13.05 0.43 11.80
N TYR A 136 11.77 0.21 12.11
CA TYR A 136 11.10 0.87 13.23
C TYR A 136 11.59 0.29 14.56
N LEU A 137 11.94 1.17 15.51
CA LEU A 137 12.57 0.74 16.78
C LEU A 137 11.61 0.10 17.78
N LYS A 138 10.29 0.32 17.60
CA LYS A 138 9.25 -0.17 18.50
C LYS A 138 8.49 -1.33 17.86
N PRO A 139 7.90 -2.23 18.67
CA PRO A 139 7.02 -3.26 18.13
C PRO A 139 5.90 -2.64 17.29
N HIS A 140 5.75 -3.14 16.06
CA HIS A 140 4.68 -2.77 15.14
C HIS A 140 3.76 -3.97 14.89
N VAL A 141 2.46 -3.78 15.07
CA VAL A 141 1.42 -4.79 14.83
C VAL A 141 0.50 -4.34 13.70
N ALA A 142 0.51 -5.04 12.57
CA ALA A 142 -0.46 -4.85 11.49
C ALA A 142 -1.63 -5.84 11.65
N ILE A 143 -2.86 -5.33 11.69
CA ILE A 143 -4.08 -6.16 11.61
C ILE A 143 -4.62 -6.09 10.19
N LEU A 144 -4.37 -7.15 9.42
CA LEU A 144 -4.64 -7.27 7.99
C LEU A 144 -6.04 -7.84 7.73
N ASP A 145 -7.08 -7.27 8.33
CA ASP A 145 -8.45 -7.74 8.13
C ASP A 145 -9.01 -7.30 6.77
N GLY A 146 -9.31 -8.27 5.89
CA GLY A 146 -9.84 -8.00 4.56
C GLY A 146 -8.77 -7.80 3.48
N ILE A 147 -9.06 -6.94 2.52
CA ILE A 147 -8.22 -6.69 1.34
C ILE A 147 -6.87 -6.08 1.75
N THR A 148 -5.76 -6.72 1.38
CA THR A 148 -4.40 -6.20 1.51
C THR A 148 -3.68 -6.32 0.17
N MET A 149 -3.58 -5.23 -0.59
CA MET A 149 -3.02 -5.26 -1.96
C MET A 149 -1.94 -4.20 -2.18
N GLY A 150 -1.03 -4.50 -3.10
CA GLY A 150 0.00 -3.58 -3.57
C GLY A 150 0.77 -2.93 -2.43
N CYS A 151 0.95 -1.61 -2.50
CA CYS A 151 1.62 -0.87 -1.44
C CYS A 151 0.91 -0.91 -0.06
N GLY A 152 -0.33 -1.38 0.02
CA GLY A 152 -0.98 -1.73 1.30
C GLY A 152 -0.22 -2.83 2.03
N SER A 153 0.36 -3.78 1.29
CA SER A 153 1.27 -4.75 1.87
C SER A 153 2.62 -4.14 2.27
N GLY A 154 3.13 -3.19 1.48
CA GLY A 154 4.36 -2.46 1.78
C GLY A 154 4.31 -1.70 3.11
N ILE A 155 3.17 -1.08 3.43
CA ILE A 155 2.95 -0.38 4.71
C ILE A 155 2.59 -1.30 5.88
N SER A 156 2.74 -2.63 5.75
CA SER A 156 2.37 -3.56 6.83
C SER A 156 3.37 -4.68 7.02
N LEU A 157 3.81 -5.32 5.94
CA LEU A 157 4.62 -6.52 5.99
C LEU A 157 6.03 -6.32 6.59
N PRO A 158 6.74 -5.20 6.35
CA PRO A 158 8.05 -4.95 6.96
C PRO A 158 8.04 -4.78 8.49
N GLY A 159 6.87 -4.70 9.13
CA GLY A 159 6.76 -4.58 10.58
C GLY A 159 7.17 -5.85 11.35
N MET A 160 6.95 -5.89 12.67
CA MET A 160 7.29 -7.08 13.46
C MET A 160 6.19 -8.14 13.41
N PHE A 161 4.94 -7.76 13.67
CA PHE A 161 3.80 -8.67 13.75
C PHE A 161 2.75 -8.36 12.69
N ARG A 162 2.29 -9.42 12.03
CA ARG A 162 1.25 -9.39 10.99
C ARG A 162 0.16 -10.37 11.40
N VAL A 163 -1.01 -9.83 11.76
CA VAL A 163 -2.20 -10.58 12.18
C VAL A 163 -3.15 -10.63 11.00
N VAL A 164 -3.45 -11.84 10.52
CA VAL A 164 -4.40 -12.09 9.42
C VAL A 164 -5.66 -12.78 9.95
N THR A 165 -6.73 -12.74 9.16
CA THR A 165 -8.04 -13.30 9.47
C THR A 165 -8.58 -14.19 8.36
N ASP A 166 -9.74 -14.79 8.61
CA ASP A 166 -10.54 -15.52 7.61
C ASP A 166 -11.02 -14.63 6.45
N LYS A 167 -11.00 -13.31 6.62
CA LYS A 167 -11.35 -12.34 5.57
C LYS A 167 -10.14 -11.83 4.80
N THR A 168 -8.93 -12.06 5.30
CA THR A 168 -7.71 -11.58 4.66
C THR A 168 -7.54 -12.20 3.29
N PHE A 169 -7.25 -11.35 2.31
CA PHE A 169 -6.55 -11.82 1.13
C PHE A 169 -5.52 -10.80 0.65
N PHE A 170 -4.37 -11.35 0.28
CA PHE A 170 -3.17 -10.67 -0.15
C PHE A 170 -2.96 -10.85 -1.66
N SER A 171 -2.59 -9.79 -2.37
CA SER A 171 -2.32 -9.86 -3.82
C SER A 171 -1.53 -8.66 -4.33
N HIS A 172 -0.75 -8.88 -5.38
CA HIS A 172 -0.03 -7.85 -6.14
C HIS A 172 -0.49 -7.86 -7.61
N PRO A 173 -1.62 -7.20 -7.94
CA PRO A 173 -2.19 -7.20 -9.28
C PRO A 173 -1.57 -6.14 -10.22
N GLU A 174 -0.42 -5.55 -9.90
CA GLU A 174 0.14 -4.38 -10.58
C GLU A 174 0.49 -4.65 -12.05
N ALA A 175 0.93 -5.87 -12.38
CA ALA A 175 1.21 -6.29 -13.76
C ALA A 175 -0.01 -6.06 -14.68
N GLN A 176 -1.21 -6.20 -14.11
CA GLN A 176 -2.48 -6.12 -14.82
C GLN A 176 -2.93 -4.68 -15.12
N ILE A 177 -2.32 -3.70 -14.48
CA ILE A 177 -2.55 -2.27 -14.72
C ILE A 177 -1.34 -1.61 -15.41
N GLY A 178 -0.40 -2.38 -15.95
CA GLY A 178 0.80 -1.83 -16.59
C GLY A 178 1.79 -1.22 -15.58
N PHE A 179 1.84 -1.76 -14.36
CA PHE A 179 2.76 -1.33 -13.30
C PHE A 179 3.55 -2.52 -12.75
N HIS A 180 4.36 -2.31 -11.71
CA HIS A 180 5.12 -3.36 -11.04
C HIS A 180 4.73 -3.46 -9.55
N PRO A 181 4.85 -4.63 -8.90
CA PRO A 181 4.78 -4.72 -7.46
C PRO A 181 5.82 -3.81 -6.83
N ASP A 182 5.37 -2.95 -5.93
CA ASP A 182 6.14 -1.81 -5.45
C ASP A 182 6.16 -1.77 -3.92
N ALA A 183 6.73 -0.71 -3.33
CA ALA A 183 6.74 -0.50 -1.88
C ALA A 183 7.37 -1.68 -1.08
N GLY A 184 8.48 -2.22 -1.56
CA GLY A 184 9.22 -3.33 -0.96
C GLY A 184 8.73 -4.72 -1.37
N ALA A 185 7.78 -4.81 -2.29
CA ALA A 185 7.26 -6.10 -2.76
C ALA A 185 8.36 -6.99 -3.35
N SER A 186 9.35 -6.44 -4.06
CA SER A 186 10.46 -7.23 -4.59
C SER A 186 11.34 -7.83 -3.50
N TYR A 187 11.49 -7.16 -2.36
CA TYR A 187 12.18 -7.70 -1.19
C TYR A 187 11.38 -8.83 -0.54
N ILE A 188 10.08 -8.63 -0.34
CA ILE A 188 9.22 -9.55 0.40
C ILE A 188 8.92 -10.81 -0.41
N LEU A 189 8.49 -10.64 -1.68
CA LEU A 189 8.08 -11.75 -2.53
C LEU A 189 9.26 -12.66 -2.88
N SER A 190 10.46 -12.10 -3.11
CA SER A 190 11.66 -12.88 -3.44
C SER A 190 12.15 -13.80 -2.31
N ARG A 191 11.69 -13.59 -1.08
CA ARG A 191 12.02 -14.39 0.10
C ARG A 191 10.99 -15.47 0.41
N LEU A 192 9.91 -15.55 -0.37
CA LEU A 192 8.95 -16.64 -0.24
C LEU A 192 9.55 -17.98 -0.66
N PRO A 193 9.00 -19.10 -0.19
CA PRO A 193 9.49 -20.43 -0.53
C PRO A 193 9.55 -20.65 -2.05
N GLY A 194 10.69 -21.18 -2.52
CA GLY A 194 10.91 -21.52 -3.92
C GLY A 194 10.73 -20.31 -4.86
N TYR A 195 9.83 -20.47 -5.83
CA TYR A 195 9.47 -19.48 -6.85
C TYR A 195 8.04 -18.95 -6.68
N LEU A 196 7.47 -19.07 -5.48
CA LEU A 196 6.15 -18.56 -5.15
C LEU A 196 6.05 -17.03 -5.32
N GLY A 197 7.13 -16.31 -5.03
CA GLY A 197 7.20 -14.85 -5.19
C GLY A 197 6.98 -14.40 -6.63
N GLU A 198 7.72 -15.01 -7.56
CA GLU A 198 7.61 -14.76 -9.00
C GLU A 198 6.20 -15.10 -9.51
N TYR A 199 5.64 -16.22 -9.05
CA TYR A 199 4.25 -16.58 -9.37
C TYR A 199 3.25 -15.50 -8.94
N LEU A 200 3.31 -15.05 -7.68
CA LEU A 200 2.39 -14.05 -7.15
C LEU A 200 2.54 -12.70 -7.86
N ALA A 201 3.79 -12.29 -8.13
CA ALA A 201 4.12 -11.02 -8.77
C ALA A 201 3.67 -10.95 -10.24
N LEU A 202 3.85 -12.03 -11.00
CA LEU A 202 3.52 -12.06 -12.44
C LEU A 202 2.02 -12.29 -12.70
N THR A 203 1.37 -13.08 -11.84
CA THR A 203 -0.04 -13.49 -12.06
C THR A 203 -1.05 -12.62 -11.34
N GLY A 204 -0.61 -11.91 -10.29
CA GLY A 204 -1.50 -11.21 -9.36
C GLY A 204 -2.46 -12.15 -8.65
N ASP A 205 -2.09 -13.41 -8.41
CA ASP A 205 -2.95 -14.32 -7.65
C ASP A 205 -3.07 -13.93 -6.18
N LYS A 206 -4.10 -14.48 -5.54
CA LYS A 206 -4.49 -14.14 -4.19
C LYS A 206 -4.01 -15.23 -3.25
N LEU A 207 -3.47 -14.82 -2.11
CA LEU A 207 -3.30 -15.69 -0.95
C LEU A 207 -4.33 -15.32 0.10
N ASN A 208 -5.03 -16.30 0.65
CA ASN A 208 -5.87 -16.07 1.82
C ASN A 208 -5.04 -16.02 3.12
N GLY A 209 -5.66 -15.63 4.24
CA GLY A 209 -4.97 -15.53 5.53
C GLY A 209 -4.28 -16.83 5.99
N VAL A 210 -4.86 -18.00 5.72
CA VAL A 210 -4.26 -19.29 6.08
C VAL A 210 -3.00 -19.55 5.26
N GLU A 211 -3.05 -19.26 3.96
CA GLU A 211 -1.91 -19.41 3.06
C GLU A 211 -0.77 -18.45 3.42
N MET A 212 -1.10 -17.22 3.82
CA MET A 212 -0.11 -16.25 4.29
C MET A 212 0.65 -16.75 5.52
N ILE A 213 0.00 -17.45 6.45
CA ILE A 213 0.68 -18.08 7.61
C ILE A 213 1.61 -19.18 7.13
N ALA A 214 1.11 -20.07 6.28
CA ALA A 214 1.85 -21.24 5.85
C ALA A 214 3.08 -20.91 4.98
N CYS A 215 3.06 -19.81 4.21
CA CYS A 215 4.23 -19.35 3.46
C CYS A 215 5.11 -18.34 4.22
N GLY A 216 4.78 -18.01 5.48
CA GLY A 216 5.57 -17.10 6.32
C GLY A 216 5.33 -15.61 6.07
N LEU A 217 4.37 -15.22 5.23
CA LEU A 217 3.97 -13.82 5.04
C LEU A 217 3.31 -13.24 6.29
N ALA A 218 2.54 -14.03 7.04
CA ALA A 218 1.88 -13.62 8.27
C ALA A 218 2.45 -14.34 9.48
N THR A 219 2.37 -13.69 10.65
CA THR A 219 2.88 -14.25 11.91
C THR A 219 1.80 -14.93 12.74
N HIS A 220 0.60 -14.37 12.73
CA HIS A 220 -0.49 -14.76 13.61
C HIS A 220 -1.79 -14.78 12.82
N TYR A 221 -2.64 -15.74 13.11
CA TYR A 221 -3.97 -15.83 12.53
C TYR A 221 -5.01 -15.73 13.64
N SER A 222 -6.07 -14.95 13.43
CA SER A 222 -7.20 -14.90 14.34
C SER A 222 -8.50 -14.78 13.55
N LEU A 223 -9.54 -15.47 13.97
CA LEU A 223 -10.86 -15.29 13.36
C LEU A 223 -11.33 -13.84 13.49
N ASN A 224 -11.94 -13.29 12.44
CA ASN A 224 -12.46 -11.92 12.42
C ASN A 224 -13.38 -11.64 13.62
N ALA A 225 -14.21 -12.62 14.00
CA ALA A 225 -15.11 -12.53 15.15
C ALA A 225 -14.40 -12.31 16.50
N ARG A 226 -13.11 -12.65 16.60
CA ARG A 226 -12.28 -12.50 17.81
C ARG A 226 -11.38 -11.25 17.78
N LEU A 227 -11.30 -10.54 16.65
CA LEU A 227 -10.49 -9.32 16.56
C LEU A 227 -10.83 -8.27 17.63
N PRO A 228 -12.11 -7.98 17.96
CA PRO A 228 -12.41 -7.00 19.01
C PRO A 228 -11.81 -7.38 20.37
N LEU A 229 -11.80 -8.68 20.70
CA LEU A 229 -11.18 -9.18 21.92
C LEU A 229 -9.66 -9.03 21.86
N LEU A 230 -9.03 -9.40 20.74
CA LEU A 230 -7.58 -9.27 20.55
C LEU A 230 -7.13 -7.81 20.67
N GLU A 231 -7.84 -6.88 20.04
CA GLU A 231 -7.56 -5.43 20.14
C GLU A 231 -7.72 -4.91 21.57
N GLU A 232 -8.75 -5.33 22.29
CA GLU A 232 -8.96 -4.93 23.69
C GLU A 232 -7.80 -5.38 24.58
N GLN A 233 -7.29 -6.60 24.38
CA GLN A 233 -6.18 -7.14 25.17
C GLN A 233 -4.87 -6.46 24.83
N LEU A 234 -4.58 -6.21 23.55
CA LEU A 234 -3.44 -5.38 23.14
C LEU A 234 -3.54 -3.99 23.77
N GLY A 235 -4.72 -3.37 23.78
CA GLY A 235 -4.93 -2.05 24.39
C GLY A 235 -4.68 -1.99 25.90
N LYS A 236 -4.69 -3.12 26.61
CA LYS A 236 -4.39 -3.23 28.05
C LYS A 236 -2.92 -3.46 28.35
N LEU A 237 -2.10 -3.82 27.36
CA LEU A 237 -0.68 -4.09 27.57
C LEU A 237 0.06 -2.80 27.97
N ILE A 238 0.88 -2.93 29.02
CA ILE A 238 1.81 -1.89 29.47
C ILE A 238 3.22 -2.44 29.26
N THR A 239 3.69 -2.40 28.02
CA THR A 239 4.98 -2.97 27.62
C THR A 239 5.55 -2.27 26.40
N ASP A 240 6.87 -2.31 26.29
CA ASP A 240 7.68 -1.95 25.12
C ASP A 240 8.43 -3.16 24.55
N LYS A 241 8.26 -4.35 25.15
CA LYS A 241 8.99 -5.57 24.78
C LYS A 241 8.26 -6.35 23.68
N PRO A 242 8.91 -6.66 22.55
CA PRO A 242 8.31 -7.46 21.49
C PRO A 242 7.77 -8.82 21.97
N SER A 243 8.49 -9.51 22.87
CA SER A 243 8.10 -10.84 23.36
C SER A 243 6.79 -10.86 24.15
N VAL A 244 6.43 -9.77 24.83
CA VAL A 244 5.16 -9.67 25.55
C VAL A 244 4.00 -9.47 24.57
N VAL A 245 4.23 -8.66 23.52
CA VAL A 245 3.26 -8.47 22.43
C VAL A 245 3.05 -9.79 21.68
N GLU A 246 4.12 -10.50 21.35
CA GLU A 246 4.08 -11.82 20.71
C GLU A 246 3.30 -12.84 21.55
N ALA A 247 3.61 -12.97 22.84
CA ALA A 247 2.90 -13.89 23.74
C ALA A 247 1.40 -13.56 23.82
N SER A 248 1.05 -12.27 23.85
CA SER A 248 -0.35 -11.84 23.82
C SER A 248 -1.02 -12.21 22.50
N LEU A 249 -0.37 -12.03 21.35
CA LEU A 249 -0.93 -12.39 20.05
C LEU A 249 -1.10 -13.91 19.92
N ALA A 250 -0.10 -14.69 20.36
CA ALA A 250 -0.12 -16.15 20.32
C ALA A 250 -1.23 -16.75 21.18
N GLN A 251 -1.56 -16.13 22.32
CA GLN A 251 -2.65 -16.59 23.21
C GLN A 251 -4.03 -16.58 22.53
N TYR A 252 -4.24 -15.64 21.60
CA TYR A 252 -5.50 -15.48 20.86
C TYR A 252 -5.37 -15.91 19.39
N GLY A 253 -4.21 -16.48 19.03
CA GLY A 253 -3.94 -17.03 17.72
C GLY A 253 -4.60 -18.40 17.55
N ASP A 254 -5.20 -18.64 16.40
CA ASP A 254 -5.72 -19.95 16.02
C ASP A 254 -4.69 -20.68 15.13
N ILE A 255 -4.51 -21.99 15.37
CA ILE A 255 -3.67 -22.83 14.51
C ILE A 255 -4.50 -23.21 13.28
N VAL A 256 -3.96 -22.90 12.10
CA VAL A 256 -4.61 -23.15 10.80
C VAL A 256 -3.68 -23.90 9.87
N TYR A 257 -4.27 -24.67 8.96
CA TYR A 257 -3.56 -25.42 7.93
C TYR A 257 -4.20 -25.15 6.57
N PRO A 258 -3.40 -24.99 5.50
CA PRO A 258 -3.91 -24.84 4.15
C PRO A 258 -4.86 -25.98 3.76
N ASP A 259 -5.91 -25.64 3.00
CA ASP A 259 -6.82 -26.63 2.44
C ASP A 259 -6.21 -27.33 1.21
N LYS A 260 -6.84 -28.42 0.76
CA LYS A 260 -6.38 -29.17 -0.43
C LYS A 260 -6.35 -28.36 -1.72
N GLY A 261 -7.11 -27.27 -1.80
CA GLY A 261 -7.18 -26.37 -2.96
C GLY A 261 -6.10 -25.29 -2.95
N SER A 262 -5.36 -25.16 -1.85
CA SER A 262 -4.34 -24.14 -1.67
C SER A 262 -3.25 -24.21 -2.75
N VAL A 263 -2.79 -23.02 -3.15
CA VAL A 263 -1.66 -22.89 -4.06
C VAL A 263 -0.37 -23.46 -3.48
N LEU A 264 -0.26 -23.57 -2.16
CA LEU A 264 0.91 -24.14 -1.48
C LEU A 264 1.08 -25.63 -1.73
N HIS A 265 0.00 -26.35 -2.09
CA HIS A 265 0.12 -27.74 -2.55
C HIS A 265 0.64 -27.88 -3.99
N ARG A 266 0.86 -26.75 -4.67
CA ARG A 266 1.33 -26.68 -6.06
C ARG A 266 2.76 -26.15 -6.17
N ILE A 267 3.49 -26.03 -5.04
CA ILE A 267 4.85 -25.49 -5.01
C ILE A 267 5.77 -26.23 -5.98
N ASP A 268 5.72 -27.57 -6.06
CA ASP A 268 6.56 -28.31 -7.00
C ASP A 268 6.30 -27.93 -8.47
N THR A 269 5.05 -27.69 -8.85
CA THR A 269 4.70 -27.24 -10.20
C THR A 269 5.10 -25.78 -10.42
N ILE A 270 4.91 -24.93 -9.40
CA ILE A 270 5.34 -23.53 -9.44
C ILE A 270 6.85 -23.46 -9.63
N ASP A 271 7.62 -24.22 -8.85
CA ASP A 271 9.08 -24.22 -8.92
C ASP A 271 9.57 -24.75 -10.27
N ARG A 272 8.92 -25.77 -10.84
CA ARG A 272 9.23 -26.22 -12.20
C ARG A 272 8.99 -25.14 -13.26
N CYS A 273 7.88 -24.40 -13.17
CA CYS A 273 7.49 -23.46 -14.22
C CYS A 273 8.09 -22.06 -14.06
N PHE A 274 8.21 -21.56 -12.84
CA PHE A 274 8.64 -20.19 -12.51
C PHE A 274 10.14 -20.10 -12.18
N SER A 275 10.90 -21.20 -12.30
CA SER A 275 12.35 -21.19 -12.11
C SER A 275 13.15 -20.67 -13.31
N HIS A 276 12.53 -20.58 -14.49
CA HIS A 276 13.17 -20.09 -15.70
C HIS A 276 13.59 -18.61 -15.62
N ASP A 277 14.55 -18.21 -16.45
CA ASP A 277 15.17 -16.89 -16.39
C ASP A 277 14.34 -15.82 -17.10
N THR A 278 13.54 -16.22 -18.10
CA THR A 278 12.72 -15.30 -18.91
C THR A 278 11.22 -15.59 -18.79
N VAL A 279 10.39 -14.56 -19.03
CA VAL A 279 8.93 -14.69 -19.00
C VAL A 279 8.45 -15.63 -20.11
N GLU A 280 9.10 -15.58 -21.27
CA GLU A 280 8.82 -16.44 -22.42
C GLU A 280 8.99 -17.92 -22.05
N GLU A 281 10.11 -18.30 -21.42
CA GLU A 281 10.35 -19.67 -20.96
C GLU A 281 9.35 -20.11 -19.88
N ILE A 282 8.96 -19.21 -18.96
CA ILE A 282 7.92 -19.50 -17.96
C ILE A 282 6.58 -19.81 -18.64
N ILE A 283 6.20 -19.05 -19.66
CA ILE A 283 4.97 -19.30 -20.43
C ILE A 283 5.04 -20.64 -21.16
N GLU A 284 6.15 -20.93 -21.82
CA GLU A 284 6.36 -22.21 -22.53
C GLU A 284 6.30 -23.41 -21.56
N ALA A 285 6.90 -23.29 -20.37
CA ALA A 285 6.83 -24.31 -19.32
C ALA A 285 5.41 -24.53 -18.81
N LEU A 286 4.66 -23.44 -18.57
CA LEU A 286 3.25 -23.51 -18.16
C LEU A 286 2.34 -24.11 -19.23
N GLU A 287 2.58 -23.79 -20.51
CA GLU A 287 1.84 -24.38 -21.64
C GLU A 287 2.07 -25.89 -21.72
N LYS A 288 3.32 -26.33 -21.56
CA LYS A 288 3.66 -27.75 -21.52
C LYS A 288 3.00 -28.46 -20.34
N GLU A 289 3.11 -27.90 -19.12
CA GLU A 289 2.51 -28.47 -17.92
C GLU A 289 0.97 -28.51 -18.04
N ALA A 290 0.33 -27.52 -18.66
CA ALA A 290 -1.11 -27.49 -18.88
C ALA A 290 -1.59 -28.64 -19.78
N VAL A 291 -0.79 -29.03 -20.79
CA VAL A 291 -1.09 -30.15 -21.68
C VAL A 291 -0.88 -31.49 -20.98
N GLU A 292 0.18 -31.63 -20.17
CA GLU A 292 0.54 -32.89 -19.51
C GLU A 292 -0.36 -33.22 -18.32
N SER A 293 -0.71 -32.23 -17.51
CA SER A 293 -1.48 -32.42 -16.26
C SER A 293 -3.00 -32.33 -16.44
N TYR A 294 -3.47 -31.78 -17.58
CA TYR A 294 -4.87 -31.37 -17.79
C TYR A 294 -5.43 -30.48 -16.67
N ASP A 295 -4.56 -29.73 -15.98
CA ASP A 295 -4.93 -28.92 -14.85
C ASP A 295 -5.47 -27.54 -15.27
N ASN A 296 -6.66 -27.21 -14.78
CA ASN A 296 -7.29 -25.92 -15.00
C ASN A 296 -6.50 -24.76 -14.35
N TRP A 297 -5.68 -25.05 -13.33
CA TRP A 297 -4.82 -24.05 -12.69
C TRP A 297 -3.77 -23.48 -13.65
N CYS A 298 -3.08 -24.31 -14.43
CA CYS A 298 -2.09 -23.85 -15.41
C CYS A 298 -2.75 -22.97 -16.48
N SER A 299 -3.91 -23.40 -16.99
CA SER A 299 -4.69 -22.64 -17.97
C SER A 299 -5.15 -21.27 -17.44
N THR A 300 -5.60 -21.23 -16.18
CA THR A 300 -6.00 -19.97 -15.53
C THR A 300 -4.81 -19.05 -15.30
N THR A 301 -3.66 -19.61 -14.91
CA THR A 301 -2.41 -18.89 -14.70
C THR A 301 -1.90 -18.26 -16.01
N LEU A 302 -1.85 -19.04 -17.09
CA LEU A 302 -1.49 -18.57 -18.43
C LEU A 302 -2.39 -17.42 -18.90
N ARG A 303 -3.71 -17.54 -18.69
CA ARG A 303 -4.64 -16.48 -19.06
C ARG A 303 -4.29 -15.17 -18.35
N ARG A 304 -4.03 -15.22 -17.04
CA ARG A 304 -3.67 -14.01 -16.27
C ARG A 304 -2.37 -13.39 -16.75
N ILE A 305 -1.33 -14.19 -16.99
CA ILE A 305 -0.05 -13.68 -17.52
C ILE A 305 -0.29 -13.00 -18.88
N ARG A 306 -1.07 -13.61 -19.77
CA ARG A 306 -1.37 -13.03 -21.10
C ARG A 306 -2.24 -11.77 -21.07
N GLU A 307 -3.03 -11.57 -20.02
CA GLU A 307 -3.84 -10.35 -19.82
C GLU A 307 -3.00 -9.17 -19.28
N ALA A 308 -1.84 -9.45 -18.68
CA ALA A 308 -0.94 -8.43 -18.11
C ALA A 308 -0.12 -7.70 -19.18
N SER A 309 0.43 -6.54 -18.82
CA SER A 309 1.37 -5.82 -19.69
C SER A 309 2.63 -6.67 -19.94
N PRO A 310 3.01 -6.93 -21.20
CA PRO A 310 4.24 -7.66 -21.52
C PRO A 310 5.49 -6.99 -20.93
N LEU A 311 5.52 -5.65 -20.90
CA LEU A 311 6.65 -4.88 -20.38
C LEU A 311 6.72 -4.99 -18.86
N SER A 312 5.59 -4.84 -18.18
CA SER A 312 5.49 -5.08 -16.74
C SER A 312 6.00 -6.47 -16.39
N LEU A 313 5.59 -7.53 -17.10
CA LEU A 313 6.04 -8.90 -16.78
C LEU A 313 7.57 -9.03 -16.78
N LYS A 314 8.27 -8.48 -17.78
CA LYS A 314 9.74 -8.53 -17.84
C LYS A 314 10.40 -7.74 -16.71
N VAL A 315 9.93 -6.52 -16.48
CA VAL A 315 10.41 -5.64 -15.40
C VAL A 315 10.17 -6.26 -14.02
N ILE A 316 9.02 -6.91 -13.82
CA ILE A 316 8.67 -7.60 -12.58
C ILE A 316 9.59 -8.78 -12.33
N LEU A 317 9.75 -9.68 -13.30
CA LEU A 317 10.59 -10.87 -13.13
C LEU A 317 12.01 -10.48 -12.72
N ARG A 318 12.61 -9.51 -13.42
CA ARG A 318 13.94 -8.98 -13.09
C ARG A 318 13.99 -8.39 -11.68
N SER A 319 13.00 -7.56 -11.30
CA SER A 319 12.96 -6.94 -9.96
C SER A 319 12.88 -7.96 -8.82
N ILE A 320 12.04 -9.00 -8.95
CA ILE A 320 11.95 -10.07 -7.93
C ILE A 320 13.27 -10.85 -7.84
N ARG A 321 13.86 -11.19 -8.99
CA ARG A 321 15.12 -11.95 -9.08
C ARG A 321 16.29 -11.22 -8.41
N GLU A 322 16.48 -9.95 -8.74
CA GLU A 322 17.51 -9.11 -8.12
C GLU A 322 17.23 -8.86 -6.64
N GLY A 323 15.95 -8.65 -6.25
CA GLY A 323 15.53 -8.42 -4.86
C GLY A 323 15.82 -9.60 -3.91
N ARG A 324 16.01 -10.80 -4.45
CA ARG A 324 16.40 -12.00 -3.68
C ARG A 324 17.75 -11.85 -3.00
N PHE A 325 18.65 -11.04 -3.56
CA PHE A 325 20.04 -10.89 -3.11
C PHE A 325 20.33 -9.50 -2.51
N GLU A 326 19.31 -8.65 -2.38
CA GLU A 326 19.44 -7.26 -1.94
C GLU A 326 18.70 -6.97 -0.64
N THR A 327 19.14 -5.92 0.05
CA THR A 327 18.52 -5.40 1.26
C THR A 327 17.28 -4.56 0.93
N LEU A 328 16.40 -4.36 1.92
CA LEU A 328 15.14 -3.64 1.72
C LEU A 328 15.34 -2.22 1.16
N ASP A 329 16.35 -1.48 1.63
CA ASP A 329 16.69 -0.14 1.13
C ASP A 329 17.06 -0.15 -0.35
N LYS A 330 17.88 -1.10 -0.80
CA LYS A 330 18.26 -1.23 -2.21
C LYS A 330 17.07 -1.58 -3.09
N CYS A 331 16.23 -2.51 -2.63
CA CYS A 331 14.99 -2.85 -3.32
C CYS A 331 14.07 -1.63 -3.46
N LEU A 332 13.89 -0.83 -2.39
CA LEU A 332 13.07 0.37 -2.43
C LEU A 332 13.63 1.45 -3.36
N VAL A 333 14.95 1.65 -3.38
CA VAL A 333 15.60 2.58 -4.32
C VAL A 333 15.41 2.13 -5.76
N ARG A 334 15.57 0.83 -6.06
CA ARG A 334 15.31 0.28 -7.39
C ARG A 334 13.86 0.44 -7.80
N GLU A 335 12.93 0.06 -6.93
CA GLU A 335 11.50 0.20 -7.18
C GLU A 335 11.09 1.66 -7.37
N TYR A 336 11.75 2.61 -6.69
CA TYR A 336 11.54 4.03 -6.92
C TYR A 336 11.86 4.42 -8.36
N ARG A 337 13.02 3.98 -8.89
CA ARG A 337 13.37 4.19 -10.31
C ARG A 337 12.30 3.62 -11.22
N MET A 338 11.93 2.36 -10.99
CA MET A 338 10.93 1.67 -11.80
C MET A 338 9.58 2.40 -11.78
N SER A 339 9.16 2.93 -10.63
CA SER A 339 7.89 3.65 -10.47
C SER A 339 7.90 4.99 -11.19
N ILE A 340 8.95 5.80 -11.00
CA ILE A 340 9.08 7.10 -11.68
C ILE A 340 9.19 6.91 -13.20
N ARG A 341 9.94 5.90 -13.66
CA ARG A 341 10.04 5.59 -15.09
C ARG A 341 8.70 5.09 -15.64
N GLY A 342 8.01 4.22 -14.91
CA GLY A 342 6.73 3.64 -15.30
C GLY A 342 5.59 4.65 -15.44
N ILE A 343 5.60 5.75 -14.68
CA ILE A 343 4.61 6.83 -14.79
C ILE A 343 4.98 7.93 -15.80
N SER A 344 6.21 7.93 -16.32
CA SER A 344 6.75 9.06 -17.10
C SER A 344 6.32 9.14 -18.57
N LYS A 345 5.61 8.14 -19.12
CA LYS A 345 5.25 7.98 -20.55
C LYS A 345 6.43 8.02 -21.54
N ASN A 346 7.67 8.03 -21.08
CA ASN A 346 8.85 8.17 -21.95
C ASN A 346 9.08 6.94 -22.84
N VAL A 347 8.77 5.75 -22.32
CA VAL A 347 9.03 4.47 -23.00
C VAL A 347 7.76 3.66 -23.22
N SER A 348 6.81 3.71 -22.30
CA SER A 348 5.50 3.06 -22.46
C SER A 348 4.41 3.87 -21.77
N SER A 349 3.20 3.77 -22.30
CA SER A 349 1.97 4.29 -21.70
C SER A 349 1.14 3.23 -20.98
N ASP A 350 1.69 2.03 -20.77
CA ASP A 350 0.97 0.88 -20.20
C ASP A 350 0.31 1.20 -18.86
N PHE A 351 0.96 1.95 -17.95
CA PHE A 351 0.32 2.37 -16.70
C PHE A 351 -0.99 3.13 -16.94
N PHE A 352 -1.00 4.07 -17.90
CA PHE A 352 -2.17 4.88 -18.21
C PHE A 352 -3.26 4.04 -18.88
N GLU A 353 -2.88 3.17 -19.81
CA GLU A 353 -3.82 2.29 -20.50
C GLU A 353 -4.42 1.24 -19.57
N GLY A 354 -3.62 0.66 -18.67
CA GLY A 354 -4.07 -0.31 -17.69
C GLY A 354 -5.04 0.30 -16.68
N VAL A 355 -4.75 1.50 -16.18
CA VAL A 355 -5.67 2.24 -15.30
C VAL A 355 -6.95 2.64 -16.05
N ARG A 356 -6.84 3.09 -17.30
CA ARG A 356 -8.01 3.39 -18.15
C ARG A 356 -8.90 2.16 -18.28
N ALA A 357 -8.35 1.04 -18.74
CA ALA A 357 -9.08 -0.18 -19.03
C ALA A 357 -9.76 -0.79 -17.79
N ARG A 358 -9.11 -0.75 -16.62
CA ARG A 358 -9.61 -1.43 -15.40
C ARG A 358 -10.41 -0.55 -14.46
N MET A 359 -10.11 0.75 -14.39
CA MET A 359 -10.65 1.63 -13.35
C MET A 359 -11.50 2.77 -13.90
N VAL A 360 -11.14 3.34 -15.06
CA VAL A 360 -11.85 4.46 -15.68
C VAL A 360 -13.00 3.96 -16.55
N ASP A 361 -12.67 3.29 -17.66
CA ASP A 361 -13.64 2.81 -18.65
C ASP A 361 -14.21 1.44 -18.27
N LYS A 362 -13.43 0.65 -17.53
CA LYS A 362 -13.83 -0.70 -17.05
C LYS A 362 -14.21 -1.65 -18.19
N ASP A 363 -13.53 -1.53 -19.33
CA ASP A 363 -13.69 -2.45 -20.47
C ASP A 363 -12.89 -3.75 -20.30
N PHE A 364 -11.92 -3.77 -19.37
CA PHE A 364 -11.00 -4.90 -19.12
C PHE A 364 -10.23 -5.34 -20.39
N ALA A 365 -10.02 -4.43 -21.34
CA ALA A 365 -9.37 -4.69 -22.62
C ALA A 365 -8.24 -3.68 -22.88
N PRO A 366 -7.16 -3.71 -22.07
CA PRO A 366 -6.03 -2.82 -22.26
C PRO A 366 -5.30 -3.11 -23.57
N LYS A 367 -4.85 -2.05 -24.23
CA LYS A 367 -4.05 -2.09 -25.47
C LYS A 367 -2.60 -1.75 -25.15
N TRP A 368 -1.87 -2.76 -24.71
CA TRP A 368 -0.46 -2.62 -24.33
C TRP A 368 0.42 -2.17 -25.50
N ASP A 369 1.42 -1.34 -25.18
CA ASP A 369 2.43 -0.87 -26.13
C ASP A 369 3.82 -0.90 -25.44
N PRO A 370 4.69 -1.87 -25.79
CA PRO A 370 4.55 -2.87 -26.86
C PRO A 370 3.51 -3.99 -26.59
N PRO A 371 2.84 -4.53 -27.63
CA PRO A 371 1.73 -5.47 -27.47
C PRO A 371 2.15 -6.92 -27.17
N SER A 372 3.43 -7.27 -27.33
CA SER A 372 3.91 -8.65 -27.14
C SER A 372 5.30 -8.72 -26.51
N LEU A 373 5.58 -9.84 -25.83
CA LEU A 373 6.88 -10.08 -25.17
C LEU A 373 8.08 -10.02 -26.15
N LYS A 374 7.88 -10.48 -27.38
CA LYS A 374 8.91 -10.52 -28.42
C LYS A 374 9.31 -9.15 -28.94
N GLU A 375 8.44 -8.16 -28.81
CA GLU A 375 8.66 -6.79 -29.27
C GLU A 375 9.36 -5.93 -28.22
N ILE A 376 9.52 -6.44 -26.99
CA ILE A 376 10.21 -5.74 -25.92
C ILE A 376 11.69 -6.05 -25.98
N SER A 377 12.46 -5.02 -26.29
CA SER A 377 13.91 -5.05 -26.30
C SER A 377 14.49 -4.87 -24.89
N GLU A 378 15.72 -5.37 -24.68
CA GLU A 378 16.36 -5.34 -23.36
C GLU A 378 16.69 -3.92 -22.88
N ASP A 379 16.94 -2.99 -23.81
CA ASP A 379 17.17 -1.57 -23.49
C ASP A 379 15.93 -0.89 -22.91
N VAL A 380 14.73 -1.28 -23.35
CA VAL A 380 13.46 -0.81 -22.77
C VAL A 380 13.30 -1.30 -21.35
N VAL A 381 13.69 -2.54 -21.06
CA VAL A 381 13.69 -3.08 -19.68
C VAL A 381 14.74 -2.37 -18.83
N GLU A 382 15.98 -2.25 -19.32
CA GLU A 382 17.09 -1.57 -18.61
C GLU A 382 16.78 -0.11 -18.28
N TYR A 383 16.00 0.57 -19.10
CA TYR A 383 15.56 1.94 -18.83
C TYR A 383 14.79 2.08 -17.51
N TYR A 384 14.03 1.06 -17.09
CA TYR A 384 13.31 1.08 -15.80
C TYR A 384 14.25 1.01 -14.59
N PHE A 385 15.44 0.42 -14.76
CA PHE A 385 16.44 0.24 -13.70
C PHE A 385 17.51 1.32 -13.71
N SER A 386 17.58 2.09 -14.80
CA SER A 386 18.53 3.17 -15.01
C SER A 386 18.40 4.28 -13.95
N PRO A 387 19.52 4.85 -13.46
CA PRO A 387 19.50 5.90 -12.45
C PRO A 387 18.63 7.11 -12.81
N LEU A 388 18.08 7.76 -11.79
CA LEU A 388 17.37 9.03 -11.89
C LEU A 388 18.29 10.21 -11.59
N GLU A 389 17.92 11.41 -12.03
CA GLU A 389 18.61 12.65 -11.63
C GLU A 389 18.45 12.93 -10.13
N SER A 390 17.27 12.63 -9.59
CA SER A 390 16.91 12.72 -8.17
C SER A 390 16.59 11.32 -7.65
N GLU A 391 17.58 10.68 -7.03
CA GLU A 391 17.42 9.33 -6.42
C GLU A 391 16.67 9.39 -5.08
N LEU A 392 16.06 8.26 -4.71
CA LEU A 392 15.52 8.07 -3.37
C LEU A 392 16.68 7.94 -2.38
N VAL A 393 16.76 8.87 -1.43
CA VAL A 393 17.76 8.83 -0.35
C VAL A 393 17.10 8.34 0.92
N LEU A 394 17.52 7.16 1.38
CA LEU A 394 17.06 6.54 2.62
C LEU A 394 18.12 6.71 3.73
N PRO A 395 17.72 6.86 5.00
CA PRO A 395 18.63 7.10 6.12
C PRO A 395 19.36 5.82 6.60
N THR A 396 20.03 5.11 5.69
CA THR A 396 20.69 3.81 5.96
C THR A 396 21.85 3.89 6.95
N ALA A 397 22.50 5.04 7.06
CA ALA A 397 23.54 5.27 8.06
C ALA A 397 23.00 5.39 9.50
N LEU A 398 21.68 5.60 9.66
CA LEU A 398 21.05 5.88 10.95
C LEU A 398 20.24 4.68 11.48
N ARG A 399 19.86 3.73 10.62
CA ARG A 399 19.00 2.60 10.96
C ARG A 399 19.15 1.45 9.97
N GLU A 400 19.08 0.22 10.46
CA GLU A 400 19.09 -1.00 9.63
C GLU A 400 17.79 -1.79 9.83
N PRO A 401 17.28 -2.49 8.80
CA PRO A 401 16.02 -3.24 8.91
C PRO A 401 16.12 -4.36 9.96
N TYR A 402 15.03 -4.61 10.68
CA TYR A 402 14.99 -5.61 11.77
C TYR A 402 14.91 -7.08 11.26
N MET A 403 15.21 -7.34 9.98
CA MET A 403 14.87 -8.61 9.31
C MET A 403 16.07 -9.36 8.76
#